data_AF-A0A536RKM6-F1
#
_entry.id   AF-A0A536RKM6-F1
#
_cell.length_a   1.000
_cell.length_b   1.000
_cell.length_c   1.000
_cell.angle_alpha   90.00
_cell.angle_beta   90.00
_cell.angle_gamma   90.00
#
_symmetry.space_group_name_H-M   'P 1'
#
loop_
_entity.id
_entity.type
_entity.pdbx_description
1 polymer ?
#
loop_
_entity_poly.entity_id
_entity_poly.type
_entity_poly.pdbx_seq_one_letter_code
_entity_poly.pdbx_strand_id
1 'polypeptide(L)'
;MTVKRFDVGSWLDSPLSRRRMDLSQFAAERAAVAEICARVLAEGDEALRELGKRFDGWAPDAGDSFEVPQGELRAAAERLPAADRGAL
;
A
#
# COMPACT_ATOMS: atom_id res chain seq x y z
N MET A 1 -10.90 -16.66 13.03
CA MET A 1 -11.48 -15.29 12.95
C MET A 1 -12.16 -15.14 11.60
N THR A 2 -13.47 -14.95 11.55
CA THR A 2 -14.21 -14.81 10.29
C THR A 2 -14.22 -13.34 9.89
N VAL A 3 -13.52 -12.99 8.80
CA VAL A 3 -13.53 -11.63 8.25
C VAL A 3 -14.92 -11.36 7.66
N LYS A 4 -15.67 -10.41 8.23
CA LYS A 4 -16.95 -9.95 7.66
C LYS A 4 -16.68 -8.88 6.61
N ARG A 5 -17.14 -9.11 5.38
CA ARG A 5 -17.09 -8.13 4.29
C ARG A 5 -18.36 -7.28 4.34
N PHE A 6 -18.20 -5.96 4.22
CA PHE A 6 -19.28 -5.01 4.08
C PHE A 6 -19.11 -4.29 2.74
N ASP A 7 -20.21 -4.07 2.04
CA ASP A 7 -20.31 -3.04 1.00
C ASP A 7 -20.65 -1.68 1.64
N VAL A 8 -20.67 -0.61 0.84
CA VAL A 8 -20.91 0.76 1.34
C VAL A 8 -22.25 0.86 2.06
N GLY A 9 -23.30 0.24 1.52
CA GLY A 9 -24.64 0.27 2.13
C GLY A 9 -24.68 -0.50 3.43
N SER A 10 -24.22 -1.76 3.42
CA SER A 10 -24.23 -2.60 4.62
C SER A 10 -23.28 -2.12 5.72
N TRP A 11 -22.23 -1.36 5.38
CA TRP A 11 -21.40 -0.66 6.37
C TRP A 11 -22.15 0.49 7.04
N LEU A 12 -22.85 1.34 6.27
CA LEU A 12 -23.57 2.48 6.81
C LEU A 12 -24.68 2.07 7.78
N ASP A 13 -25.41 0.99 7.45
CA ASP A 13 -26.47 0.42 8.29
C ASP A 13 -25.93 -0.34 9.51
N SER A 14 -24.63 -0.62 9.56
CA SER A 14 -24.04 -1.39 10.64
C SER A 14 -24.02 -0.61 11.95
N PRO A 15 -24.40 -1.22 13.09
CA PRO A 15 -24.21 -0.62 14.40
C PRO A 15 -22.73 -0.32 14.74
N LEU A 16 -21.77 -0.85 13.96
CA LEU A 16 -20.35 -0.53 14.06
C LEU A 16 -19.99 0.81 13.39
N SER A 17 -20.82 1.31 12.47
CA SER A 17 -20.66 2.65 11.87
C SER A 17 -20.98 3.78 12.85
N ARG A 18 -21.56 3.47 14.02
CA ARG A 18 -22.05 4.44 15.02
C ARG A 18 -20.98 5.37 15.59
N ARG A 19 -19.68 5.06 15.42
CA ARG A 19 -18.60 6.01 15.71
C ARG A 19 -18.32 7.01 14.59
N ARG A 20 -19.17 7.05 13.56
CA ARG A 20 -19.13 7.95 12.39
C ARG A 20 -17.72 8.49 12.17
N MET A 21 -16.80 7.61 11.80
CA MET A 21 -15.67 8.12 11.04
C MET A 21 -16.32 8.71 9.79
N ASP A 22 -16.38 10.04 9.72
CA ASP A 22 -16.93 10.71 8.58
C ASP A 22 -15.99 10.45 7.40
N LEU A 23 -16.27 9.37 6.67
CA LEU A 23 -15.49 9.02 5.49
C LEU A 23 -15.83 9.96 4.33
N SER A 24 -16.89 10.77 4.40
CA SER A 24 -17.24 11.70 3.33
C SER A 24 -16.15 12.76 3.14
N GLN A 25 -15.41 13.10 4.20
CA GLN A 25 -14.30 14.07 4.15
C GLN A 25 -13.18 13.69 3.17
N PHE A 26 -13.06 12.41 2.81
CA PHE A 26 -12.01 11.91 1.91
C PHE A 26 -12.41 11.86 0.43
N ALA A 27 -13.34 12.72 -0.01
CA ALA A 27 -13.82 12.70 -1.40
C ALA A 27 -12.69 12.98 -2.41
N ALA A 28 -11.80 13.92 -2.08
CA ALA A 28 -10.67 14.27 -2.92
C ALA A 28 -9.63 13.14 -2.98
N GLU A 29 -9.33 12.52 -1.83
CA GLU A 29 -8.38 11.42 -1.71
C GLU A 29 -8.89 10.19 -2.45
N ARG A 30 -10.19 9.89 -2.39
CA ARG A 30 -10.78 8.81 -3.18
C ARG A 30 -10.64 9.04 -4.68
N ALA A 31 -10.88 10.28 -5.14
CA ALA A 31 -10.70 10.63 -6.54
C ALA A 31 -9.23 10.47 -6.97
N ALA A 32 -8.29 10.93 -6.13
CA ALA A 32 -6.86 10.80 -6.38
C ALA A 32 -6.41 9.32 -6.42
N VAL A 33 -6.88 8.48 -5.50
CA VAL A 33 -6.57 7.04 -5.52
C VAL A 33 -7.13 6.37 -6.77
N ALA A 34 -8.37 6.70 -7.17
CA ALA A 34 -8.96 6.16 -8.38
C ALA A 34 -8.16 6.55 -9.63
N GLU A 35 -7.68 7.79 -9.70
CA GLU A 35 -6.78 8.27 -10.77
C GLU A 35 -5.46 7.50 -10.78
N ILE A 36 -4.80 7.33 -9.62
CA ILE A 36 -3.56 6.56 -9.50
C ILE A 36 -3.76 5.12 -9.98
N CYS A 37 -4.82 4.46 -9.55
CA CYS A 37 -5.14 3.10 -9.99
C CYS A 37 -5.39 3.03 -11.51
N ALA A 38 -6.10 4.01 -12.07
CA ALA A 38 -6.36 4.06 -13.51
C ALA A 38 -5.06 4.27 -14.31
N ARG A 39 -4.16 5.14 -13.83
CA ARG A 39 -2.85 5.37 -14.45
C ARG A 39 -1.98 4.12 -14.41
N VAL A 40 -1.82 3.50 -13.24
CA VAL A 40 -1.02 2.26 -13.11
C VAL A 40 -1.61 1.13 -13.96
N LEU A 41 -2.93 1.04 -14.09
CA LEU A 41 -3.57 0.05 -14.97
C LEU A 41 -3.26 0.29 -16.45
N ALA A 42 -3.22 1.56 -16.89
CA ALA A 42 -3.01 1.93 -18.29
C ALA A 42 -1.52 1.94 -18.69
N GLU A 43 -0.65 2.43 -17.81
CA GLU A 43 0.75 2.74 -18.07
C GLU A 43 1.71 1.72 -17.41
N GLY A 44 1.22 0.90 -16.49
CA GLY A 44 1.99 -0.16 -15.83
C GLY A 44 3.15 0.36 -15.00
N ASP A 45 4.30 -0.31 -15.12
CA ASP A 45 5.51 -0.05 -14.34
C ASP A 45 6.05 1.37 -14.51
N GLU A 46 5.83 2.01 -15.66
CA GLU A 46 6.29 3.39 -15.88
C GLU A 46 5.57 4.37 -14.93
N ALA A 47 4.24 4.30 -14.88
CA ALA A 47 3.47 5.09 -13.92
C ALA A 47 3.86 4.75 -12.48
N LEU A 48 4.09 3.47 -12.17
CA LEU A 48 4.53 3.07 -10.83
C LEU A 48 5.89 3.71 -10.46
N ARG A 49 6.86 3.79 -11.40
CA ARG A 49 8.15 4.44 -11.15
C ARG A 49 8.00 5.93 -10.92
N GLU A 50 7.21 6.62 -11.73
CA GLU A 50 6.94 8.05 -11.54
C GLU A 50 6.31 8.33 -10.17
N LEU A 51 5.31 7.51 -9.79
CA LEU A 51 4.61 7.63 -8.52
C LEU A 51 5.54 7.32 -7.33
N GLY A 52 6.37 6.29 -7.42
CA GLY A 52 7.37 5.97 -6.38
C GLY A 52 8.38 7.11 -6.18
N LYS A 53 8.92 7.67 -7.27
CA LYS A 53 9.78 8.87 -7.19
C LYS A 53 9.07 10.05 -6.53
N ARG A 54 7.78 10.25 -6.83
CA ARG A 54 6.99 11.36 -6.30
C ARG A 54 6.65 11.22 -4.81
N PHE A 55 6.19 10.04 -4.38
CA PHE A 55 5.63 9.85 -3.05
C PHE A 55 6.61 9.23 -2.06
N ASP A 56 7.50 8.35 -2.53
CA ASP A 56 8.49 7.65 -1.70
C ASP A 56 9.90 8.23 -1.88
N GLY A 57 10.10 9.12 -2.86
CA GLY A 57 11.40 9.68 -3.20
C GLY A 57 12.32 8.70 -3.94
N TRP A 58 11.81 7.51 -4.31
CA TRP A 58 12.62 6.45 -4.90
C TRP A 58 11.79 5.54 -5.83
N ALA A 59 12.43 5.09 -6.91
CA ALA A 59 11.99 3.96 -7.72
C ALA A 59 13.22 3.35 -8.42
N PRO A 60 13.18 2.07 -8.84
CA PRO A 60 14.26 1.49 -9.63
C PRO A 60 14.34 2.16 -11.02
N ASP A 61 15.51 2.07 -11.66
CA ASP A 61 15.70 2.61 -13.01
C ASP A 61 14.86 1.86 -14.06
N ALA A 62 14.66 2.49 -15.22
CA ALA A 62 13.87 1.89 -16.29
C ALA A 62 14.47 0.54 -16.73
N GLY A 63 13.67 -0.52 -16.63
CA GLY A 63 14.08 -1.89 -16.92
C GLY A 63 14.53 -2.71 -15.70
N ASP A 64 14.79 -2.06 -14.56
CA ASP A 64 15.13 -2.75 -13.31
C ASP A 64 13.89 -3.21 -12.55
N SER A 65 14.01 -4.31 -11.82
CA SER A 65 12.91 -4.87 -11.03
C SER A 65 12.60 -4.03 -9.79
N PHE A 66 11.33 -4.03 -9.39
CA PHE A 66 10.89 -3.56 -8.06
C PHE A 66 11.15 -4.60 -6.95
N GLU A 67 11.50 -5.83 -7.32
CA GLU A 67 11.77 -6.91 -6.38
C GLU A 67 13.05 -6.63 -5.57
N VAL A 68 12.98 -6.75 -4.25
CA VAL A 68 14.16 -6.75 -3.40
C VAL A 68 14.86 -8.11 -3.55
N PRO A 69 16.14 -8.17 -3.96
CA PRO A 69 16.83 -9.44 -4.15
C PRO A 69 16.88 -10.29 -2.87
N GLN A 70 16.64 -11.59 -2.99
CA GLN A 70 16.68 -12.53 -1.85
C GLN A 70 18.00 -12.48 -1.07
N GLY A 71 19.12 -12.25 -1.76
CA GLY A 71 20.43 -12.10 -1.12
C GLY A 71 20.50 -10.90 -0.18
N GLU A 72 19.88 -9.77 -0.56
CA GLU A 72 19.83 -8.56 0.26
C GLU A 72 18.93 -8.74 1.47
N LEU A 73 17.79 -9.43 1.30
CA LEU A 73 16.90 -9.79 2.42
C LEU A 73 17.63 -10.64 3.46
N ARG A 74 18.37 -11.67 3.03
CA ARG A 74 19.16 -12.52 3.94
C ARG A 74 20.25 -11.71 4.65
N ALA A 75 20.99 -10.89 3.92
CA ALA A 75 22.03 -10.03 4.50
C ALA A 75 21.45 -9.02 5.49
N ALA A 76 20.26 -8.47 5.24
CA ALA A 76 19.56 -7.61 6.19
C ALA A 76 19.19 -8.35 7.48
N ALA A 77 18.68 -9.58 7.37
CA ALA A 77 18.37 -10.41 8.54
C ALA A 77 19.62 -10.75 9.36
N GLU A 78 20.75 -11.03 8.70
CA GLU A 78 22.04 -11.30 9.36
C GLU A 78 22.62 -10.08 10.08
N ARG A 79 22.30 -8.85 9.65
CA ARG A 79 22.72 -7.60 10.32
C ARG A 79 21.97 -7.30 11.61
N LEU A 80 20.79 -7.90 11.83
CA LEU A 80 20.03 -7.70 13.07
C LEU A 80 20.80 -8.29 14.27
N PRO A 81 20.81 -7.61 15.44
CA PRO A 81 21.27 -8.22 16.68
C PRO A 81 20.55 -9.54 16.96
N ALA A 82 21.27 -10.52 17.54
CA ALA A 82 20.71 -11.85 17.78
C ALA A 82 19.46 -11.83 18.67
N ALA A 83 19.40 -10.91 19.65
CA ALA A 83 18.24 -10.71 20.50
C ALA A 83 17.01 -10.22 19.71
N ASP A 84 17.20 -9.24 18.84
CA ASP A 84 16.11 -8.68 18.02
C ASP A 84 15.62 -9.70 16.99
N ARG A 85 16.54 -10.45 16.36
CA ARG A 85 16.19 -11.53 15.42
C ARG A 85 15.40 -12.65 16.12
N GLY A 86 15.70 -12.94 17.39
CA GLY A 86 14.97 -13.95 18.15
C GLY A 86 13.58 -13.53 18.62
N ALA A 87 13.24 -12.24 18.53
CA ALA A 87 11.97 -11.67 19.01
C ALA A 87 10.91 -11.43 17.92
N LEU A 88 11.31 -11.46 16.65
CA LEU A 88 10.44 -11.33 15.46
C LEU A 88 9.85 -12.68 15.05
#